data_AF-A0A6J3DA84-F1
#
_entry.id   AF-A0A6J3DA84-F1
#
_cell.length_a   1.000
_cell.length_b   1.000
_cell.length_c   1.000
_cell.angle_alpha   90.00
_cell.angle_beta   90.00
_cell.angle_gamma   90.00
#
_symmetry.space_group_name_H-M   'P 1'
#
loop_
_entity.id
_entity.type
_entity.pdbx_description
1 polymer ?
#
loop_
_entity_poly.entity_id
_entity_poly.type
_entity_poly.pdbx_seq_one_letter_code
_entity_poly.pdbx_strand_id
1 'polypeptide(L)'
;MAAARRYCVPGERLCSAAEAAAGSGTYTRRGAVCAALAGCLRRGGGAGGVEVYKSFRPGDIVLAKVISLGDAQSNYLLSTAENELGVVVARSEAGVQMVPISWCEMQCPQTHTKDFRKVARVQPQFLQT
;
A
#
# COMPACT_ATOMS: atom_id res chain seq x y z
N MET A 1 20.53 9.53 -6.38
CA MET A 1 20.35 8.63 -5.22
C MET A 1 18.90 8.74 -4.75
N ALA A 2 18.06 7.74 -5.06
CA ALA A 2 16.64 7.76 -4.69
C ALA A 2 16.48 7.41 -3.20
N ALA A 3 15.75 8.24 -2.45
CA ALA A 3 15.46 7.98 -1.04
C ALA A 3 14.77 6.61 -0.88
N ALA A 4 15.21 5.80 0.09
CA ALA A 4 14.61 4.51 0.39
C ALA A 4 13.11 4.70 0.73
N ARG A 5 12.24 4.22 -0.16
CA ARG A 5 10.79 4.33 -0.02
C ARG A 5 10.30 3.20 0.88
N ARG A 6 9.64 3.56 1.98
CA ARG A 6 9.08 2.61 2.96
C ARG A 6 7.57 2.56 2.80
N TYR A 7 7.01 1.38 2.58
CA TYR A 7 5.57 1.20 2.66
C TYR A 7 5.20 0.95 4.11
N CYS A 8 4.09 1.53 4.51
CA CYS A 8 3.55 1.33 5.83
C CYS A 8 2.10 0.94 5.77
N VAL A 9 1.70 0.25 6.83
CA VAL A 9 0.39 -0.36 6.95
C VAL A 9 -0.40 0.33 8.05
N PRO A 10 -1.73 0.42 7.95
CA PRO A 10 -2.55 1.02 9.00
C PRO A 10 -2.22 0.39 10.36
N GLY A 11 -1.83 1.22 11.33
CA GLY A 11 -1.40 0.81 12.65
C GLY A 11 0.10 0.57 12.82
N GLU A 12 0.89 0.53 11.75
CA GLU A 12 2.36 0.41 11.84
C GLU A 12 2.95 1.62 12.53
N ARG A 13 3.81 1.38 13.51
CA ARG A 13 4.56 2.40 14.21
C ARG A 13 5.74 2.87 13.34
N LEU A 14 5.72 4.14 12.94
CA LEU A 14 6.69 4.72 12.02
C LEU A 14 7.88 5.35 12.76
N CYS A 15 7.59 6.24 13.70
CA CYS A 15 8.59 6.98 14.47
C CYS A 15 8.01 7.47 15.79
N SER A 16 8.86 8.00 16.67
CA SER A 16 8.40 8.64 17.90
C SER A 16 7.70 9.97 17.58
N ALA A 17 6.65 10.31 18.33
CA ALA A 17 5.99 11.61 18.20
C ALA A 17 6.89 12.79 18.60
N ALA A 18 8.01 12.51 19.28
CA ALA A 18 9.06 13.48 19.57
C ALA A 18 9.99 13.74 18.37
N GLU A 19 10.09 12.79 17.42
CA GLU A 19 11.01 12.89 16.27
C GLU A 19 10.35 13.51 15.03
N ALA A 20 9.02 13.33 14.89
CA ALA A 20 8.27 13.87 13.76
C ALA A 20 6.80 14.06 14.14
N ALA A 21 6.17 15.09 13.56
CA ALA A 21 4.73 15.30 13.67
C ALA A 21 3.95 14.38 12.71
N ALA A 22 2.76 13.94 13.15
CA ALA A 22 1.83 13.22 12.30
C ALA A 22 1.30 14.15 11.19
N GLY A 23 1.57 13.78 9.93
CA GLY A 23 1.02 14.41 8.73
C GLY A 23 -0.13 13.62 8.11
N SER A 24 -0.46 13.93 6.86
CA SER A 24 -1.58 13.29 6.12
C SER A 24 -1.43 11.75 6.06
N GLY A 25 -2.45 11.01 6.50
CA GLY A 25 -2.41 9.54 6.51
C GLY A 25 -1.55 8.94 7.63
N THR A 26 -1.15 9.74 8.63
CA THR A 26 -0.53 9.28 9.89
C THR A 26 -1.27 9.88 11.09
N TYR A 27 -1.15 9.25 12.26
CA TYR A 27 -1.76 9.73 13.50
C TYR A 27 -0.85 9.46 14.70
N THR A 28 -1.00 10.24 15.76
CA THR A 28 -0.24 10.04 16.99
C THR A 28 -1.01 9.16 17.96
N ARG A 29 -0.41 8.03 18.40
CA ARG A 29 -0.98 7.16 19.44
C ARG A 29 0.11 6.73 20.41
N ARG A 30 -0.13 6.97 21.71
CA ARG A 30 0.79 6.63 22.81
C ARG A 30 2.23 7.15 22.59
N GLY A 31 2.37 8.40 22.13
CA GLY A 31 3.67 9.02 21.90
C GLY A 31 4.42 8.51 20.67
N ALA A 32 3.74 7.82 19.75
CA ALA A 32 4.31 7.37 18.49
C ALA A 32 3.45 7.81 17.30
N VAL A 33 4.11 8.11 16.19
CA VAL A 33 3.45 8.33 14.90
C VAL A 33 3.21 6.97 14.27
N CYS A 34 1.96 6.67 14.00
CA CYS A 34 1.52 5.48 13.31
C CYS A 34 0.93 5.83 11.94
N ALA A 35 1.07 4.94 10.96
CA ALA A 35 0.36 5.08 9.69
C ALA A 35 -1.15 4.84 9.92
N ALA A 36 -2.00 5.76 9.47
CA ALA A 36 -3.45 5.59 9.49
C ALA A 36 -3.95 4.82 8.25
N LEU A 37 -3.17 4.88 7.16
CA LEU A 37 -3.53 4.34 5.86
C LEU A 37 -2.41 3.44 5.31
N ALA A 38 -2.76 2.54 4.40
CA ALA A 38 -1.77 1.73 3.68
C ALA A 38 -1.17 2.57 2.54
N GLY A 39 0.14 2.73 2.52
CA GLY A 39 0.80 3.33 1.36
C GLY A 39 2.27 3.68 1.57
N CYS A 40 2.83 4.39 0.58
CA CYS A 40 4.23 4.79 0.64
C CYS A 40 4.39 5.95 1.62
N LEU A 41 5.22 5.76 2.64
CA LEU A 41 5.64 6.80 3.55
C LEU A 41 6.63 7.72 2.84
N ARG A 42 6.30 9.00 2.76
CA ARG A 42 7.25 10.03 2.37
C ARG A 42 7.89 10.60 3.63
N ARG A 43 9.14 10.23 3.91
CA ARG A 43 9.94 10.82 5.00
C ARG A 43 10.54 12.15 4.52
N GLY A 44 9.79 13.23 4.66
CA GLY A 44 10.28 14.60 4.47
C GLY A 44 10.34 15.31 5.83
N GLY A 45 11.39 16.10 6.08
CA GLY A 45 11.79 16.61 7.42
C GLY A 45 10.85 17.60 8.13
N GLY A 46 9.53 17.43 8.06
CA GLY A 46 8.56 18.25 8.81
C GLY A 46 7.22 17.58 9.07
N ALA A 47 6.74 16.72 8.16
CA ALA A 47 5.51 15.95 8.35
C ALA A 47 5.56 14.65 7.54
N GLY A 48 5.52 13.50 8.23
CA GLY A 48 5.44 12.19 7.59
C GLY A 48 4.04 11.98 7.02
N GLY A 49 3.93 11.79 5.71
CA GLY A 49 2.66 11.56 5.03
C GLY A 49 2.61 10.21 4.34
N VAL A 50 1.45 9.55 4.37
CA VAL A 50 1.19 8.30 3.64
C VAL A 50 0.32 8.59 2.43
N GLU A 51 0.86 8.36 1.24
CA GLU A 51 0.14 8.55 -0.02
C GLU A 51 -0.56 7.25 -0.44
N VAL A 52 -1.86 7.15 -0.15
CA VAL A 52 -2.68 5.97 -0.49
C VAL A 52 -2.93 5.85 -1.99
N TYR A 53 -3.06 6.99 -2.68
CA TYR A 53 -3.36 7.05 -4.13
C TYR A 53 -2.29 6.39 -5.01
N LYS A 54 -1.06 6.23 -4.47
CA LYS A 54 0.05 5.53 -5.14
C LYS A 54 0.04 4.02 -4.90
N SER A 55 -0.93 3.51 -4.16
CA SER A 55 -0.99 2.12 -3.70
C SER A 55 -2.09 1.31 -4.38
N PHE A 56 -3.25 1.93 -4.62
CA PHE A 56 -4.43 1.30 -5.24
C PHE A 56 -5.03 2.25 -6.28
N ARG A 57 -5.48 1.72 -7.43
CA ARG A 57 -6.41 2.47 -8.30
C ARG A 57 -7.66 1.61 -8.59
N PRO A 58 -8.77 2.27 -8.97
CA PRO A 58 -9.98 1.57 -9.36
C PRO A 58 -9.71 0.58 -10.51
N GLY A 59 -10.29 -0.62 -10.42
CA GLY A 59 -10.10 -1.68 -11.42
C GLY A 59 -8.98 -2.68 -11.10
N ASP A 60 -8.20 -2.46 -10.05
CA ASP A 60 -7.24 -3.45 -9.53
C ASP A 60 -7.93 -4.55 -8.71
N ILE A 61 -7.34 -5.73 -8.74
CA ILE A 61 -7.69 -6.83 -7.84
C ILE A 61 -6.71 -6.83 -6.68
N VAL A 62 -7.24 -6.70 -5.46
CA VAL A 62 -6.47 -6.61 -4.23
C VAL A 62 -6.79 -7.80 -3.34
N LEU A 63 -5.75 -8.50 -2.89
CA LEU A 63 -5.84 -9.49 -1.82
C LEU A 63 -5.74 -8.76 -0.48
N ALA A 64 -6.74 -8.92 0.37
CA ALA A 64 -6.78 -8.33 1.70
C ALA A 64 -7.35 -9.31 2.71
N LYS A 65 -6.97 -9.13 3.96
CA LYS A 65 -7.47 -9.93 5.09
C LYS A 65 -8.60 -9.22 5.78
N VAL A 66 -9.69 -9.93 6.04
CA VAL A 66 -10.82 -9.41 6.81
C VAL A 66 -10.41 -9.35 8.29
N ILE A 67 -10.39 -8.14 8.86
CA ILE A 67 -10.13 -7.93 10.29
C ILE A 67 -11.44 -7.91 11.08
N SER A 68 -12.49 -7.35 10.50
CA SER A 68 -13.79 -7.27 11.15
C SER A 68 -14.89 -7.29 10.09
N LEU A 69 -15.97 -7.99 10.41
CA LEU A 69 -17.16 -8.07 9.55
C LEU A 69 -18.07 -6.84 9.72
N GLY A 70 -17.78 -5.96 10.70
CA GLY A 70 -18.61 -4.80 11.03
C GLY A 70 -19.98 -5.19 11.59
N ASP A 71 -20.62 -4.28 12.32
CA ASP A 71 -22.02 -4.41 12.76
C ASP A 71 -22.92 -3.41 12.01
N ALA A 72 -24.20 -3.79 11.84
CA ALA A 72 -25.41 -3.11 11.36
C ALA A 72 -25.37 -2.30 10.05
N GLN A 73 -24.18 -1.94 9.56
CA GLN A 73 -23.94 -1.13 8.37
C GLN A 73 -23.24 -1.93 7.25
N SER A 74 -23.12 -3.26 7.38
CA SER A 74 -22.57 -4.17 6.35
C SER A 74 -21.19 -3.79 5.79
N ASN A 75 -20.37 -3.10 6.58
CA ASN A 75 -19.04 -2.66 6.16
C ASN A 75 -17.96 -3.62 6.64
N TYR A 76 -17.28 -4.28 5.69
CA TYR A 76 -16.14 -5.13 5.96
C TYR A 76 -14.88 -4.30 6.18
N LEU A 77 -14.22 -4.48 7.33
CA LEU A 77 -12.91 -3.90 7.58
C LEU A 77 -11.83 -4.83 7.02
N LEU A 78 -11.18 -4.38 5.96
CA LEU A 78 -10.11 -5.11 5.28
C LEU A 78 -8.75 -4.49 5.62
N SER A 79 -7.73 -5.34 5.69
CA SER A 79 -6.35 -4.91 5.86
C SER A 79 -5.44 -5.56 4.84
N THR A 80 -4.54 -4.75 4.30
CA THR A 80 -3.43 -5.16 3.43
C THR A 80 -2.11 -5.09 4.19
N ALA A 81 -2.13 -5.30 5.51
CA ALA A 81 -0.95 -5.06 6.34
C ALA A 81 0.20 -6.07 6.14
N GLU A 82 -0.10 -7.24 5.59
CA GLU A 82 0.89 -8.31 5.40
C GLU A 82 1.55 -8.19 4.02
N ASN A 83 2.77 -8.73 3.87
CA ASN A 83 3.56 -8.62 2.64
C ASN A 83 2.94 -9.40 1.47
N GLU A 84 2.22 -10.48 1.77
CA GLU A 84 1.47 -11.27 0.81
C GLU A 84 0.16 -10.59 0.40
N LEU A 85 -0.25 -9.51 1.07
CA LEU A 85 -1.52 -8.81 0.86
C LEU A 85 -1.29 -7.46 0.14
N GLY A 86 -2.10 -7.19 -0.87
CA GLY A 86 -1.92 -6.05 -1.76
C GLY A 86 -2.50 -6.32 -3.14
N VAL A 87 -2.12 -5.49 -4.11
CA VAL A 87 -2.51 -5.62 -5.51
C VAL A 87 -1.86 -6.88 -6.08
N VAL A 88 -2.70 -7.83 -6.50
CA VAL A 88 -2.27 -9.09 -7.16
C VAL A 88 -2.35 -8.98 -8.67
N VAL A 89 -3.36 -8.28 -9.17
CA VAL A 89 -3.58 -8.04 -10.60
C VAL A 89 -3.89 -6.57 -10.79
N ALA A 90 -3.13 -5.92 -11.66
CA ALA A 90 -3.41 -4.57 -12.12
C ALA A 90 -3.44 -4.54 -13.65
N ARG A 91 -4.29 -3.69 -14.20
CA ARG A 91 -4.35 -3.41 -15.64
C ARG A 91 -3.67 -2.08 -15.95
N SER A 92 -2.87 -2.09 -17.01
CA SER A 92 -2.35 -0.86 -17.62
C SER A 92 -3.46 -0.14 -18.38
N GLU A 93 -3.23 1.12 -18.78
CA GLU A 93 -4.17 1.88 -19.62
C GLU A 93 -4.45 1.18 -20.97
N ALA A 94 -3.51 0.36 -21.44
CA ALA A 94 -3.67 -0.48 -22.63
C ALA A 94 -4.56 -1.72 -22.40
N GLY A 95 -5.11 -1.91 -21.18
CA GLY A 95 -5.94 -3.06 -20.82
C GLY A 95 -5.18 -4.36 -20.53
N VAL A 96 -3.85 -4.35 -20.70
CA VAL A 96 -2.98 -5.50 -20.48
C VAL A 96 -2.62 -5.65 -19.00
N GLN A 97 -2.54 -6.89 -18.52
CA GLN A 97 -2.09 -7.20 -17.17
C GLN A 97 -0.64 -6.74 -16.97
N MET A 98 -0.40 -5.97 -15.92
CA MET A 98 0.94 -5.52 -15.57
C MET A 98 1.69 -6.60 -14.81
N VAL A 99 3.00 -6.64 -15.00
CA VAL A 99 3.88 -7.56 -14.28
C VAL A 99 4.48 -6.87 -13.06
N PRO A 100 4.53 -7.54 -11.90
CA PRO A 100 5.16 -7.00 -10.71
C PRO A 100 6.69 -6.98 -10.90
N ILE A 101 7.28 -5.79 -10.87
CA ILE A 101 8.74 -5.62 -10.95
C ILE A 101 9.37 -5.39 -9.57
N SER A 102 8.59 -4.80 -8.65
CA SER A 102 8.98 -4.58 -7.28
C SER A 102 7.76 -4.56 -6.38
N TRP A 103 7.97 -4.48 -5.06
CA TRP A 103 6.93 -4.26 -4.06
C TRP A 103 6.07 -3.00 -4.29
N CYS A 104 6.56 -2.09 -5.12
CA CYS A 104 6.08 -0.71 -5.23
C CYS A 104 5.65 -0.34 -6.65
N GLU A 105 6.04 -1.16 -7.63
CA GLU A 105 5.92 -0.85 -9.04
C GLU A 105 5.48 -2.09 -9.81
N MET A 106 4.50 -1.88 -10.67
CA MET A 106 4.12 -2.79 -11.73
C MET A 106 4.49 -2.18 -13.07
N GLN A 107 4.95 -3.00 -14.00
CA GLN A 107 5.35 -2.56 -15.33
C GLN A 107 4.44 -3.20 -16.38
N CYS A 108 3.99 -2.41 -17.34
CA CYS A 108 3.31 -2.96 -18.51
C CYS A 108 4.32 -3.67 -19.42
N PRO A 109 4.08 -4.92 -19.85
CA PRO A 109 5.00 -5.63 -20.75
C PRO A 109 5.04 -5.06 -22.18
N GLN A 110 4.03 -4.28 -22.59
CA GLN A 110 3.96 -3.72 -23.94
C GLN A 110 4.48 -2.29 -24.02
N THR A 111 3.99 -1.41 -23.14
CA THR A 111 4.35 0.01 -23.15
C THR A 111 5.58 0.32 -22.30
N HIS A 112 6.04 -0.66 -21.51
CA HIS A 112 7.09 -0.50 -20.50
C HIS A 112 6.84 0.62 -19.48
N THR A 113 5.61 1.14 -19.42
CA THR A 113 5.20 2.16 -18.44
C THR A 113 5.23 1.54 -17.05
N LYS A 114 5.85 2.25 -16.10
CA LYS A 114 5.91 1.87 -14.69
C LYS A 114 4.82 2.59 -13.92
N ASP A 115 3.97 1.83 -13.27
CA ASP A 115 2.89 2.32 -12.44
C ASP A 115 3.11 1.92 -10.98
N PHE A 116 2.89 2.88 -10.09
CA PHE A 116 3.01 2.65 -8.65
C PHE A 116 1.78 1.93 -8.11
N ARG A 117 2.00 0.77 -7.48
CA ARG A 117 0.97 -0.05 -6.83
C ARG A 117 1.59 -0.74 -5.62
N LYS A 118 0.78 -1.03 -4.59
CA LYS A 118 1.22 -1.85 -3.45
C LYS A 118 1.14 -3.32 -3.86
N VAL A 119 2.22 -3.85 -4.44
CA VAL A 119 2.26 -5.19 -5.02
C VAL A 119 2.31 -6.24 -3.91
N ALA A 120 1.38 -7.19 -3.95
CA ALA A 120 1.40 -8.37 -3.09
C ALA A 120 2.54 -9.32 -3.51
N ARG A 121 3.26 -9.90 -2.56
CA ARG A 121 4.20 -11.00 -2.85
C ARG A 121 3.43 -12.29 -3.10
N VAL A 122 2.89 -12.43 -4.31
CA VAL A 122 2.21 -13.66 -4.70
C VAL A 122 3.30 -14.70 -5.01
N GLN A 123 3.29 -15.83 -4.31
CA GLN A 123 4.12 -16.95 -4.75
C GLN A 123 3.62 -17.39 -6.14
N PRO A 124 4.52 -17.60 -7.12
CA PRO A 124 4.13 -17.93 -8.50
C PRO A 124 3.28 -19.20 -8.63
N GLN A 125 3.24 -20.01 -7.57
CA GLN A 125 2.44 -21.23 -7.44
C GLN A 125 0.92 -20.98 -7.46
N PHE A 126 0.47 -19.77 -7.08
CA PHE A 126 -0.96 -19.40 -7.03
C PHE A 126 -1.46 -18.66 -8.28
N LEU A 127 -0.59 -18.44 -9.28
CA LEU A 127 -0.90 -17.72 -10.52
C LEU A 127 -1.14 -18.65 -11.72
N GLN A 128 -1.08 -19.97 -11.53
CA GLN A 128 -1.46 -20.95 -12.55
C GLN A 128 -2.96 -21.21 -12.44
N THR A 129 -3.74 -20.61 -13.34
CA THR A 129 -5.10 -21.03 -13.65
C THR A 129 -5.23 -21.15 -15.16
#